data_AF-A0A9W6KTU0-F1
#
_entry.id   AF-A0A9W6KTU0-F1
#
_cell.length_a   1.000
_cell.length_b   1.000
_cell.length_c   1.000
_cell.angle_alpha   90.00
_cell.angle_beta   90.00
_cell.angle_gamma   90.00
#
_symmetry.space_group_name_H-M   'P 1'
#
loop_
_entity.id
_entity.type
_entity.pdbx_description
1 polymer ?
#
loop_
_entity_poly.entity_id
_entity_poly.type
_entity_poly.pdbx_seq_one_letter_code
_entity_poly.pdbx_strand_id
1 'polypeptide(L)'
;MTGNTRMSAQAATGIFLAAAAGDALGWPQEARGGLVGGQKERDGAKPQMTFRSWIRHAGHYSGRYRDPVQPGEYSDDTQLLLATARACLAGDHWWQRLTEAELPTWPLYQRGGGGAVLRAAAAWASGRPPWESGSSARAQDAVARYRNAGANGIAMRIAPHVLRADTSHALIRRVVRDGITTHGHPRALVGALVYAFALGHAAQAQATHGFGDSIQAAANGLIDADQILPELPTGWATDSELDRFVGAWHDTNKETQQLLEIITDSLHQGAMSNPETTLERLGCTDPKVNGSGTVTATAAIYLASRFAARPQNGLLTAAFLRKADTDTLASMTSAMLGALHGIDWLGDLAVTVQDAAYLTKVAEHSHARTVAADQWPDPPSRHQRDGLKRTLLTASASEGSAKPHEFPDGRSFRIADLETVNNQILRARLQLSDGQTVLIDTPLPDTPPPLVRAGSRSPKLNDDAGEQTASALGTTAALANEDVTPEAAVILAARSLTRSAAFYARLTGRDISVRSGTARISPGLLLRQQSANTPMDTTSVSLQFTVGLLADVARRLGLGKEHSSRNPREVLEVKDPDGRTVRISQRGAGNESEVYDP
;
A
#
# COMPACT_ATOMS: atom_id res chain seq x y z
N MET A 1 -19.59 27.11 -23.40
CA MET A 1 -19.34 28.28 -22.54
C MET A 1 -17.84 28.37 -22.31
N THR A 2 -17.17 29.34 -22.94
CA THR A 2 -15.72 29.57 -22.89
C THR A 2 -15.42 30.78 -22.01
N GLY A 3 -15.71 30.66 -20.72
CA GLY A 3 -15.20 31.56 -19.69
C GLY A 3 -14.12 30.82 -18.94
N ASN A 4 -12.84 31.11 -19.25
CA ASN A 4 -11.70 30.51 -18.56
C ASN A 4 -11.55 31.18 -17.19
N THR A 5 -12.49 30.94 -16.28
CA THR A 5 -12.42 31.44 -14.90
C THR A 5 -11.37 30.60 -14.18
N ARG A 6 -10.16 31.16 -14.08
CA ARG A 6 -9.05 30.50 -13.38
C ARG A 6 -9.45 30.29 -11.92
N MET A 7 -9.36 29.04 -11.46
CA MET A 7 -9.60 28.68 -10.06
C MET A 7 -8.78 29.57 -9.11
N SER A 8 -9.34 29.96 -7.96
CA SER A 8 -8.62 30.81 -7.02
C SER A 8 -7.48 30.06 -6.30
N ALA A 9 -6.46 30.78 -5.85
CA ALA A 9 -5.41 30.21 -4.99
C ALA A 9 -6.00 29.64 -3.69
N GLN A 10 -7.03 30.31 -3.13
CA GLN A 10 -7.75 29.86 -1.96
C GLN A 10 -8.43 28.49 -2.18
N ALA A 11 -9.05 28.27 -3.34
CA ALA A 11 -9.67 26.99 -3.68
C ALA A 11 -8.61 25.88 -3.81
N ALA A 12 -7.46 26.16 -4.43
CA ALA A 12 -6.38 25.17 -4.52
C ALA A 12 -5.83 24.79 -3.14
N THR A 13 -5.54 25.77 -2.28
CA THR A 13 -5.10 25.52 -0.90
C THR A 13 -6.17 24.77 -0.11
N GLY A 14 -7.43 25.15 -0.27
CA GLY A 14 -8.59 24.48 0.32
C GLY A 14 -8.66 23.00 -0.07
N ILE A 15 -8.51 22.67 -1.36
CA ILE A 15 -8.51 21.29 -1.85
C ILE A 15 -7.46 20.44 -1.14
N PHE A 16 -6.20 20.88 -1.11
CA PHE A 16 -5.10 20.06 -0.59
C PHE A 16 -5.15 19.91 0.93
N LEU A 17 -5.33 21.01 1.67
CA LEU A 17 -5.37 20.95 3.13
C LEU A 17 -6.63 20.25 3.64
N ALA A 18 -7.78 20.48 3.02
CA ALA A 18 -9.02 19.82 3.44
C ALA A 18 -9.01 18.33 3.09
N ALA A 19 -8.45 17.92 1.94
CA ALA A 19 -8.24 16.52 1.61
C ALA A 19 -7.39 15.82 2.68
N ALA A 20 -6.23 16.41 3.01
CA ALA A 20 -5.32 15.84 4.00
C ALA A 20 -5.92 15.79 5.42
N ALA A 21 -6.65 16.83 5.81
CA ALA A 21 -7.35 16.85 7.09
C ALA A 21 -8.49 15.82 7.14
N GLY A 22 -9.21 15.63 6.03
CA GLY A 22 -10.25 14.61 5.91
C GLY A 22 -9.70 13.20 6.01
N ASP A 23 -8.63 12.91 5.26
CA ASP A 23 -7.86 11.66 5.34
C ASP A 23 -7.43 11.40 6.80
N ALA A 24 -6.65 12.30 7.40
CA ALA A 24 -6.10 12.11 8.75
C ALA A 24 -7.20 11.97 9.84
N LEU A 25 -8.36 12.59 9.66
CA LEU A 25 -9.50 12.45 10.58
C LEU A 25 -10.28 11.15 10.37
N GLY A 26 -10.43 10.72 9.12
CA GLY A 26 -11.21 9.54 8.71
C GLY A 26 -10.46 8.22 8.85
N TRP A 27 -9.14 8.21 8.67
CA TRP A 27 -8.32 6.99 8.69
C TRP A 27 -8.40 6.17 9.99
N PRO A 28 -8.43 6.77 11.20
CA PRO A 28 -8.64 6.01 12.43
C PRO A 28 -9.99 5.30 12.51
N GLN A 29 -10.99 5.71 11.73
CA GLN A 29 -12.34 5.12 11.71
C GLN A 29 -12.53 4.10 10.58
N GLU A 30 -11.54 3.98 9.70
CA GLU A 30 -11.65 3.16 8.50
C GLU A 30 -11.62 1.68 8.88
N ALA A 31 -12.48 0.88 8.28
CA ALA A 31 -12.67 -0.52 8.67
C ALA A 31 -11.38 -1.35 8.45
N ARG A 32 -10.65 -1.10 7.35
CA ARG A 32 -9.43 -1.82 6.97
C ARG A 32 -8.15 -1.12 7.45
N GLY A 33 -8.23 0.07 8.03
CA GLY A 33 -7.11 0.81 8.64
C GLY A 33 -6.40 0.12 9.80
N GLY A 34 -6.94 -1.01 10.29
CA GLY A 34 -6.22 -1.89 11.20
C GLY A 34 -6.16 -1.42 12.66
N LEU A 35 -7.05 -0.52 13.07
CA LEU A 35 -7.14 0.00 14.45
C LEU A 35 -7.11 -1.13 15.50
N VAL A 36 -6.18 -1.04 16.45
CA VAL A 36 -6.12 -1.93 17.61
C VAL A 36 -7.36 -1.69 18.46
N GLY A 37 -8.11 -2.76 18.76
CA GLY A 37 -9.43 -2.68 19.41
C GLY A 37 -10.61 -2.75 18.42
N GLY A 38 -10.35 -2.57 17.12
CA GLY A 38 -11.33 -2.79 16.05
C GLY A 38 -12.59 -1.94 16.19
N GLN A 39 -13.74 -2.51 15.82
CA GLN A 39 -15.01 -1.77 15.78
C GLN A 39 -15.43 -1.19 17.13
N LYS A 40 -15.12 -1.88 18.25
CA LYS A 40 -15.44 -1.39 19.60
C LYS A 40 -14.79 -0.03 19.89
N GLU A 41 -13.54 0.14 19.46
CA GLU A 41 -12.79 1.39 19.64
C GLU A 41 -13.30 2.51 18.71
N ARG A 42 -13.80 2.15 17.52
CA ARG A 42 -14.44 3.09 16.60
C ARG A 42 -15.80 3.55 17.11
N ASP A 43 -16.63 2.64 17.60
CA ASP A 43 -17.96 2.95 18.12
C ASP A 43 -17.92 3.82 19.39
N GLY A 44 -16.83 3.74 20.15
CA GLY A 44 -16.58 4.62 21.29
C GLY A 44 -16.09 6.02 20.92
N ALA A 45 -15.65 6.24 19.68
CA ALA A 45 -15.17 7.53 19.21
C ALA A 45 -16.35 8.50 19.01
N LYS A 46 -16.26 9.70 19.59
CA LYS A 46 -17.24 10.76 19.36
C LYS A 46 -16.81 11.58 18.14
N PRO A 47 -17.72 11.87 17.18
CA PRO A 47 -17.42 12.76 16.07
C PRO A 47 -17.01 14.16 16.56
N GLN A 48 -15.77 14.55 16.26
CA GLN A 48 -15.17 15.81 16.70
C GLN A 48 -14.16 16.32 15.66
N MET A 49 -14.01 17.65 15.56
CA MET A 49 -13.03 18.32 14.70
C MET A 49 -11.65 18.32 15.36
N THR A 50 -11.14 17.15 15.74
CA THR A 50 -9.85 17.01 16.43
C THR A 50 -9.21 15.69 16.05
N PHE A 51 -7.93 15.72 15.68
CA PHE A 51 -7.18 14.51 15.41
C PHE A 51 -6.92 13.71 16.70
N ARG A 52 -6.83 12.38 16.56
CA ARG A 52 -6.47 11.49 17.67
C ARG A 52 -5.23 10.69 17.33
N SER A 53 -4.41 10.42 18.35
CA SER A 53 -3.40 9.37 18.26
C SER A 53 -4.08 8.01 18.32
N TRP A 54 -3.54 7.03 17.60
CA TRP A 54 -4.06 5.67 17.62
C TRP A 54 -2.96 4.67 17.27
N ILE A 55 -3.25 3.38 17.42
CA ILE A 55 -2.31 2.31 17.09
C ILE A 55 -2.99 1.41 16.08
N ARG A 56 -2.27 1.06 15.01
CA ARG A 56 -2.75 0.13 13.99
C ARG A 56 -1.90 -1.13 13.91
N HIS A 57 -2.49 -2.22 13.43
CA HIS A 57 -1.78 -3.40 13.00
C HIS A 57 -1.17 -3.14 11.61
N ALA A 58 0.15 -2.98 11.56
CA ALA A 58 0.91 -2.77 10.32
C ALA A 58 1.77 -4.00 9.98
N GLY A 59 2.43 -3.96 8.83
CA GLY A 59 3.31 -5.02 8.34
C GLY A 59 2.60 -6.12 7.56
N HIS A 60 3.41 -6.95 6.90
CA HIS A 60 2.92 -8.11 6.15
C HIS A 60 2.41 -9.20 7.09
N TYR A 61 1.66 -10.19 6.58
CA TYR A 61 1.07 -11.25 7.43
C TYR A 61 2.10 -12.00 8.28
N SER A 62 3.35 -12.06 7.83
CA SER A 62 4.49 -12.72 8.47
C SER A 62 5.28 -11.84 9.44
N GLY A 63 5.01 -10.54 9.51
CA GLY A 63 5.78 -9.56 10.29
C GLY A 63 4.90 -8.41 10.77
N ARG A 64 3.77 -8.75 11.40
CA ARG A 64 2.84 -7.74 11.91
C ARG A 64 3.41 -7.06 13.14
N TYR A 65 3.32 -5.73 13.20
CA TYR A 65 3.69 -4.93 14.36
C TYR A 65 2.60 -3.90 14.68
N ARG A 66 2.72 -3.29 15.85
CA ARG A 66 1.87 -2.17 16.27
C ARG A 66 2.53 -0.88 15.83
N ASP A 67 1.93 -0.22 14.87
CA ASP A 67 2.37 1.07 14.33
C ASP A 67 1.61 2.19 15.06
N PRO A 68 2.28 3.00 15.90
CA PRO A 68 1.68 4.21 16.46
C PRO A 68 1.53 5.27 15.36
N VAL A 69 0.32 5.80 15.25
CA VAL A 69 -0.04 6.89 14.34
C VAL A 69 -0.30 8.14 15.18
N GLN A 70 0.47 9.19 14.92
CA GLN A 70 0.35 10.45 15.65
C GLN A 70 -0.86 11.26 15.18
N PRO A 71 -1.42 12.15 16.01
CA PRO A 71 -2.51 13.03 15.59
C PRO A 71 -2.12 13.83 14.34
N GLY A 72 -2.99 13.84 13.33
CA GLY A 72 -2.80 14.59 12.09
C GLY A 72 -1.96 13.87 11.02
N GLU A 73 -1.40 12.69 11.29
CA GLU A 73 -0.72 11.89 10.27
C GLU A 73 -1.74 11.33 9.25
N TYR A 74 -1.46 11.56 7.96
CA TYR A 74 -2.31 11.17 6.84
C TYR A 74 -1.93 9.78 6.27
N SER A 75 -2.87 9.16 5.53
CA SER A 75 -2.74 7.83 4.93
C SER A 75 -2.15 7.85 3.51
N ASP A 76 -2.32 6.76 2.76
CA ASP A 76 -1.97 6.67 1.35
C ASP A 76 -2.73 7.63 0.45
N ASP A 77 -3.92 8.10 0.85
CA ASP A 77 -4.72 9.03 0.09
C ASP A 77 -3.97 10.34 -0.15
N THR A 78 -3.52 10.98 0.92
CA THR A 78 -2.74 12.22 0.84
C THR A 78 -1.36 11.97 0.23
N GLN A 79 -0.73 10.83 0.50
CA GLN A 79 0.56 10.48 -0.11
C GLN A 79 0.47 10.39 -1.63
N LEU A 80 -0.58 9.75 -2.15
CA LEU A 80 -0.81 9.60 -3.58
C LEU A 80 -1.33 10.89 -4.22
N LEU A 81 -2.13 11.70 -3.51
CA LEU A 81 -2.47 13.07 -3.93
C LEU A 81 -1.20 13.91 -4.14
N LEU A 82 -0.26 13.88 -3.18
CA LEU A 82 1.01 14.59 -3.25
C LEU A 82 1.91 14.04 -4.37
N ALA A 83 1.95 12.72 -4.56
CA ALA A 83 2.66 12.07 -5.66
C ALA A 83 2.14 12.53 -7.03
N THR A 84 0.81 12.52 -7.24
CA THR A 84 0.17 13.03 -8.46
C THR A 84 0.41 14.53 -8.63
N ALA A 85 0.43 15.32 -7.55
CA ALA A 85 0.72 16.75 -7.62
C ALA A 85 2.15 17.01 -8.07
N ARG A 86 3.15 16.35 -7.47
CA ARG A 86 4.55 16.44 -7.92
C ARG A 86 4.73 16.00 -9.36
N ALA A 87 4.07 14.91 -9.77
CA ALA A 87 4.05 14.49 -11.17
C ALA A 87 3.50 15.60 -12.07
N CYS A 88 2.36 16.18 -11.71
CA CYS A 88 1.77 17.30 -12.44
C CYS A 88 2.70 18.51 -12.54
N LEU A 89 3.56 18.76 -11.55
CA LEU A 89 4.56 19.85 -11.58
C LEU A 89 5.69 19.61 -12.60
N ALA A 90 5.85 18.41 -13.14
CA ALA A 90 6.78 18.12 -14.24
C ALA A 90 6.26 18.52 -15.64
N GLY A 91 5.14 19.25 -15.73
CA GLY A 91 4.62 19.78 -16.98
C GLY A 91 4.15 18.67 -17.93
N ASP A 92 4.66 18.65 -19.16
CA ASP A 92 4.31 17.64 -20.17
C ASP A 92 4.88 16.25 -19.85
N HIS A 93 5.93 16.18 -19.02
CA HIS A 93 6.56 14.94 -18.55
C HIS A 93 5.89 14.34 -17.31
N TRP A 94 4.69 14.80 -16.95
CA TRP A 94 3.99 14.34 -15.74
C TRP A 94 3.76 12.83 -15.73
N TRP A 95 3.48 12.23 -16.90
CA TRP A 95 3.27 10.79 -17.01
C TRP A 95 4.53 10.03 -16.60
N GLN A 96 5.67 10.38 -17.20
CA GLN A 96 6.96 9.77 -16.90
C GLN A 96 7.30 9.98 -15.42
N ARG A 97 7.16 11.20 -14.89
CA ARG A 97 7.41 11.47 -13.47
C ARG A 97 6.54 10.58 -12.57
N LEU A 98 5.26 10.38 -12.89
CA LEU A 98 4.36 9.53 -12.14
C LEU A 98 4.78 8.05 -12.20
N THR A 99 5.01 7.51 -13.40
CA THR A 99 5.25 6.08 -13.62
C THR A 99 6.68 5.64 -13.33
N GLU A 100 7.64 6.54 -13.46
CA GLU A 100 9.06 6.22 -13.35
C GLU A 100 9.65 6.63 -12.01
N ALA A 101 9.16 7.69 -11.34
CA ALA A 101 9.70 8.13 -10.06
C ALA A 101 8.72 7.97 -8.90
N GLU A 102 7.52 8.54 -9.00
CA GLU A 102 6.59 8.67 -7.88
C GLU A 102 5.97 7.31 -7.47
N LEU A 103 5.31 6.61 -8.40
CA LEU A 103 4.70 5.30 -8.11
C LEU A 103 5.73 4.24 -7.72
N PRO A 104 6.91 4.11 -8.36
CA PRO A 104 7.93 3.14 -7.96
C PRO A 104 8.53 3.37 -6.56
N THR A 105 8.55 4.62 -6.10
CA THR A 105 9.14 5.04 -4.82
C THR A 105 8.13 4.98 -3.68
N TRP A 106 6.85 5.29 -3.94
CA TRP A 106 5.79 5.33 -2.94
C TRP A 106 5.71 4.12 -1.98
N PRO A 107 5.90 2.86 -2.43
CA PRO A 107 5.89 1.70 -1.53
C PRO A 107 6.90 1.73 -0.38
N LEU A 108 7.93 2.57 -0.45
CA LEU A 108 8.93 2.73 0.61
C LEU A 108 8.37 3.42 1.86
N TYR A 109 7.40 4.31 1.69
CA TYR A 109 6.85 5.14 2.77
C TYR A 109 5.32 5.04 2.89
N GLN A 110 4.70 4.13 2.13
CA GLN A 110 3.25 3.93 2.13
C GLN A 110 2.71 3.62 3.53
N ARG A 111 1.55 4.17 3.87
CA ARG A 111 0.79 3.75 5.06
C ARG A 111 -0.70 3.71 4.76
N GLY A 112 -1.24 2.49 4.64
CA GLY A 112 -2.65 2.28 4.26
C GLY A 112 -2.81 1.72 2.85
N GLY A 113 -1.72 1.69 2.09
CA GLY A 113 -1.66 1.37 0.67
C GLY A 113 -2.58 0.23 0.20
N GLY A 114 -3.55 0.58 -0.65
CA GLY A 114 -4.43 -0.36 -1.31
C GLY A 114 -3.66 -1.39 -2.16
N GLY A 115 -4.08 -2.66 -2.09
CA GLY A 115 -3.39 -3.76 -2.78
C GLY A 115 -3.31 -3.61 -4.31
N ALA A 116 -4.26 -2.93 -4.95
CA ALA A 116 -4.21 -2.63 -6.38
C ALA A 116 -3.06 -1.69 -6.73
N VAL A 117 -2.96 -0.56 -6.02
CA VAL A 117 -1.90 0.44 -6.21
C VAL A 117 -0.54 -0.15 -5.89
N LEU A 118 -0.39 -0.91 -4.79
CA LEU A 118 0.87 -1.57 -4.45
C LEU A 118 1.37 -2.54 -5.55
N ARG A 119 0.46 -3.31 -6.15
CA ARG A 119 0.82 -4.21 -7.26
C ARG A 119 1.23 -3.44 -8.51
N ALA A 120 0.53 -2.35 -8.82
CA ALA A 120 0.87 -1.51 -9.96
C ALA A 120 2.20 -0.78 -9.76
N ALA A 121 2.42 -0.18 -8.59
CA ALA A 121 3.70 0.41 -8.18
C ALA A 121 4.85 -0.60 -8.29
N ALA A 122 4.63 -1.85 -7.86
CA ALA A 122 5.63 -2.91 -8.00
C ALA A 122 5.91 -3.29 -9.48
N ALA A 123 4.90 -3.25 -10.36
CA ALA A 123 5.09 -3.45 -11.80
C ALA A 123 5.94 -2.32 -12.39
N TRP A 124 5.58 -1.07 -12.14
CA TRP A 124 6.33 0.10 -12.59
C TRP A 124 7.77 0.10 -12.09
N ALA A 125 7.97 -0.26 -10.83
CA ALA A 125 9.30 -0.38 -10.25
C ALA A 125 10.13 -1.56 -10.78
N SER A 126 9.53 -2.43 -11.60
CA SER A 126 10.20 -3.46 -12.40
C SER A 126 10.38 -3.06 -13.87
N GLY A 127 10.06 -1.81 -14.22
CA GLY A 127 10.22 -1.26 -15.57
C GLY A 127 9.13 -1.65 -16.55
N ARG A 128 7.95 -2.10 -16.08
CA ARG A 128 6.85 -2.53 -16.94
C ARG A 128 5.49 -2.00 -16.46
N PRO A 129 4.54 -1.66 -17.36
CA PRO A 129 3.20 -1.30 -16.97
C PRO A 129 2.41 -2.48 -16.39
N PRO A 130 1.35 -2.21 -15.59
CA PRO A 130 0.56 -3.25 -14.93
C PRO A 130 -0.34 -4.06 -15.87
N TRP A 131 -0.62 -3.56 -17.08
CA TRP A 131 -1.38 -4.25 -18.11
C TRP A 131 -0.53 -5.16 -19.01
N GLU A 132 0.81 -5.10 -18.91
CA GLU A 132 1.68 -5.95 -19.71
C GLU A 132 1.66 -7.40 -19.20
N SER A 133 1.29 -8.31 -20.10
CA SER A 133 1.21 -9.75 -19.84
C SER A 133 2.54 -10.44 -20.07
N GLY A 134 3.00 -11.21 -19.07
CA GLY A 134 4.02 -12.25 -19.26
C GLY A 134 3.38 -13.60 -19.55
N SER A 135 4.15 -14.55 -20.09
CA SER A 135 3.69 -15.91 -20.42
C SER A 135 3.41 -16.79 -19.19
N SER A 136 3.89 -16.40 -18.01
CA SER A 136 3.68 -17.17 -16.78
C SER A 136 2.26 -16.99 -16.22
N ALA A 137 1.70 -18.04 -15.61
CA ALA A 137 0.40 -17.99 -14.93
C ALA A 137 0.33 -16.87 -13.86
N ARG A 138 1.44 -16.59 -13.18
CA ARG A 138 1.54 -15.50 -12.20
C ARG A 138 1.40 -14.12 -12.86
N ALA A 139 1.99 -13.93 -14.03
CA ALA A 139 1.88 -12.67 -14.76
C ALA A 139 0.46 -12.46 -15.29
N GLN A 140 -0.18 -13.52 -15.79
CA GLN A 140 -1.58 -13.49 -16.22
C GLN A 140 -2.54 -13.16 -15.05
N ASP A 141 -2.36 -13.77 -13.88
CA ASP A 141 -3.13 -13.45 -12.67
C ASP A 141 -2.90 -11.98 -12.23
N ALA A 142 -1.67 -11.47 -12.34
CA ALA A 142 -1.39 -10.07 -12.02
C ALA A 142 -2.15 -9.09 -12.95
N VAL A 143 -2.18 -9.36 -14.26
CA VAL A 143 -2.95 -8.55 -15.23
C VAL A 143 -4.44 -8.68 -14.95
N ALA A 144 -4.96 -9.90 -14.71
CA ALA A 144 -6.38 -10.09 -14.39
C ALA A 144 -6.80 -9.31 -13.13
N ARG A 145 -5.96 -9.29 -12.08
CA ARG A 145 -6.20 -8.47 -10.88
C ARG A 145 -6.16 -6.98 -11.15
N TYR A 146 -5.32 -6.52 -12.08
CA TYR A 146 -5.29 -5.12 -12.51
C TYR A 146 -6.58 -4.75 -13.28
N ARG A 147 -7.01 -5.60 -14.22
CA ARG A 147 -8.27 -5.41 -14.98
C ARG A 147 -9.50 -5.38 -14.07
N ASN A 148 -9.48 -6.13 -12.98
CA ASN A 148 -10.55 -6.18 -11.98
C ASN A 148 -10.40 -5.14 -10.85
N ALA A 149 -9.39 -4.27 -10.90
CA ALA A 149 -9.20 -3.24 -9.87
C ALA A 149 -10.17 -2.07 -10.10
N GLY A 150 -11.34 -2.11 -9.46
CA GLY A 150 -12.41 -1.10 -9.55
C GLY A 150 -12.54 -0.16 -8.34
N ALA A 151 -11.53 -0.12 -7.47
CA ALA A 151 -11.56 0.68 -6.24
C ALA A 151 -11.35 2.18 -6.50
N ASN A 152 -11.58 3.00 -5.46
CA ASN A 152 -11.49 4.47 -5.44
C ASN A 152 -10.08 5.06 -5.56
N GLY A 153 -9.04 4.22 -5.69
CA GLY A 153 -7.64 4.64 -5.68
C GLY A 153 -7.28 5.76 -6.67
N ILE A 154 -7.99 5.87 -7.80
CA ILE A 154 -7.81 6.97 -8.75
C ILE A 154 -8.49 8.26 -8.25
N ALA A 155 -9.75 8.15 -7.81
CA ALA A 155 -10.57 9.29 -7.42
C ALA A 155 -9.98 10.05 -6.21
N MET A 156 -9.31 9.35 -5.30
CA MET A 156 -8.70 9.97 -4.12
C MET A 156 -7.50 10.89 -4.43
N ARG A 157 -6.87 10.76 -5.61
CA ARG A 157 -5.62 11.47 -5.95
C ARG A 157 -5.70 12.40 -7.16
N ILE A 158 -6.85 12.48 -7.84
CA ILE A 158 -6.99 13.14 -9.15
C ILE A 158 -7.06 14.69 -9.09
N ALA A 159 -7.23 15.27 -7.89
CA ALA A 159 -7.38 16.72 -7.72
C ALA A 159 -6.30 17.60 -8.42
N PRO A 160 -5.01 17.23 -8.48
CA PRO A 160 -4.00 18.05 -9.14
C PRO A 160 -4.23 18.16 -10.66
N HIS A 161 -4.82 17.14 -11.28
CA HIS A 161 -5.18 17.20 -12.70
C HIS A 161 -6.33 18.17 -12.99
N VAL A 162 -7.24 18.37 -12.03
CA VAL A 162 -8.30 19.39 -12.09
C VAL A 162 -7.69 20.80 -12.14
N LEU A 163 -6.66 21.06 -11.35
CA LEU A 163 -5.93 22.35 -11.36
C LEU A 163 -5.16 22.61 -12.67
N ARG A 164 -4.72 21.52 -13.31
CA ARG A 164 -3.84 21.55 -14.47
C ARG A 164 -4.57 21.55 -15.82
N ALA A 165 -5.79 21.01 -15.89
CA ALA A 165 -6.53 20.93 -17.14
C ALA A 165 -7.21 22.26 -17.48
N ASP A 166 -7.08 22.71 -18.74
CA ASP A 166 -7.74 23.92 -19.25
C ASP A 166 -9.08 23.62 -19.94
N THR A 167 -9.31 22.37 -20.32
CA THR A 167 -10.50 21.94 -21.03
C THR A 167 -10.98 20.59 -20.49
N SER A 168 -12.27 20.29 -20.68
CA SER A 168 -12.83 18.98 -20.32
C SER A 168 -12.09 17.84 -21.02
N HIS A 169 -11.71 18.01 -22.29
CA HIS A 169 -10.94 16.99 -23.01
C HIS A 169 -9.55 16.77 -22.40
N ALA A 170 -8.84 17.85 -22.03
CA ALA A 170 -7.56 17.74 -21.34
C ALA A 170 -7.69 17.08 -19.95
N LEU A 171 -8.80 17.35 -19.24
CA LEU A 171 -9.11 16.72 -17.97
C LEU A 171 -9.33 15.21 -18.15
N ILE A 172 -10.20 14.82 -19.08
CA ILE A 172 -10.49 13.40 -19.40
C ILE A 172 -9.20 12.66 -19.70
N ARG A 173 -8.40 13.18 -20.65
CA ARG A 173 -7.10 12.59 -21.02
C ARG A 173 -6.19 12.39 -19.82
N ARG A 174 -6.06 13.41 -18.95
CA ARG A 174 -5.21 13.33 -17.76
C ARG A 174 -5.72 12.32 -16.74
N VAL A 175 -7.01 12.35 -16.42
CA VAL A 175 -7.65 11.44 -15.45
C VAL A 175 -7.53 9.99 -15.88
N VAL A 176 -7.83 9.71 -17.15
CA VAL A 176 -7.79 8.36 -17.71
C VAL A 176 -6.36 7.84 -17.70
N ARG A 177 -5.41 8.65 -18.18
CA ARG A 177 -4.00 8.29 -18.20
C ARG A 177 -3.45 8.04 -16.79
N ASP A 178 -3.64 8.94 -15.82
CA ASP A 178 -3.25 8.68 -14.43
C ASP A 178 -3.92 7.40 -13.92
N GLY A 179 -5.23 7.26 -14.15
CA GLY A 179 -6.01 6.14 -13.66
C GLY A 179 -5.48 4.77 -14.07
N ILE A 180 -5.23 4.59 -15.38
CA ILE A 180 -4.76 3.32 -15.92
C ILE A 180 -3.38 2.93 -15.38
N THR A 181 -2.58 3.85 -14.84
CA THR A 181 -1.31 3.50 -14.19
C THR A 181 -1.49 2.55 -13.00
N THR A 182 -2.70 2.42 -12.45
CA THR A 182 -2.96 1.62 -11.23
C THR A 182 -4.21 0.72 -11.31
N HIS A 183 -5.25 1.15 -12.03
CA HIS A 183 -6.54 0.48 -12.08
C HIS A 183 -7.00 0.29 -13.53
N GLY A 184 -7.39 -0.94 -13.89
CA GLY A 184 -7.86 -1.27 -15.24
C GLY A 184 -9.38 -1.40 -15.37
N HIS A 185 -10.13 -1.28 -14.27
CA HIS A 185 -11.58 -1.50 -14.28
C HIS A 185 -12.35 -0.18 -14.48
N PRO A 186 -13.42 -0.15 -15.31
CA PRO A 186 -14.21 1.06 -15.56
C PRO A 186 -14.74 1.76 -14.30
N ARG A 187 -15.26 1.04 -13.29
CA ARG A 187 -15.68 1.65 -12.00
C ARG A 187 -14.66 2.58 -11.36
N ALA A 188 -13.37 2.28 -11.44
CA ALA A 188 -12.34 3.16 -10.88
C ALA A 188 -12.19 4.44 -11.72
N LEU A 189 -12.20 4.29 -13.06
CA LEU A 189 -12.00 5.38 -14.02
C LEU A 189 -13.23 6.31 -14.09
N VAL A 190 -14.43 5.75 -14.23
CA VAL A 190 -15.69 6.50 -14.25
C VAL A 190 -15.87 7.25 -12.94
N GLY A 191 -15.64 6.59 -11.79
CA GLY A 191 -15.69 7.26 -10.49
C GLY A 191 -14.75 8.46 -10.40
N ALA A 192 -13.51 8.32 -10.90
CA ALA A 192 -12.54 9.42 -10.93
C ALA A 192 -12.95 10.56 -11.87
N LEU A 193 -13.52 10.27 -13.04
CA LEU A 193 -14.01 11.29 -13.97
C LEU A 193 -15.18 12.07 -13.35
N VAL A 194 -16.20 11.36 -12.86
CA VAL A 194 -17.38 11.94 -12.21
C VAL A 194 -16.96 12.85 -11.05
N TYR A 195 -16.03 12.39 -10.21
CA TYR A 195 -15.48 13.20 -9.14
C TYR A 195 -14.67 14.41 -9.64
N ALA A 196 -13.80 14.23 -10.64
CA ALA A 196 -12.97 15.31 -11.17
C ALA A 196 -13.80 16.45 -11.79
N PHE A 197 -14.88 16.13 -12.49
CA PHE A 197 -15.79 17.14 -13.03
C PHE A 197 -16.54 17.89 -11.92
N ALA A 198 -17.04 17.17 -10.91
CA ALA A 198 -17.71 17.80 -9.76
C ALA A 198 -16.76 18.70 -8.96
N LEU A 199 -15.54 18.23 -8.72
CA LEU A 199 -14.50 19.01 -8.04
C LEU A 199 -14.11 20.25 -8.85
N GLY A 200 -13.89 20.10 -10.17
CA GLY A 200 -13.55 21.22 -11.04
C GLY A 200 -14.63 22.30 -11.08
N HIS A 201 -15.89 21.90 -11.08
CA HIS A 201 -17.01 22.82 -10.96
C HIS A 201 -17.01 23.56 -9.61
N ALA A 202 -16.89 22.82 -8.50
CA ALA A 202 -16.83 23.39 -7.15
C ALA A 202 -15.72 24.44 -7.01
N ALA A 203 -14.58 24.18 -7.64
CA ALA A 203 -13.40 25.01 -7.55
C ALA A 203 -13.42 26.28 -8.43
N GLN A 204 -14.27 26.32 -9.45
CA GLN A 204 -14.42 27.46 -10.36
C GLN A 204 -15.54 28.42 -9.95
N ALA A 205 -16.43 27.95 -9.10
CA ALA A 205 -17.63 28.70 -8.77
C ALA A 205 -17.35 29.87 -7.83
N GLN A 206 -17.97 31.00 -8.16
CA GLN A 206 -17.73 32.30 -7.52
C GLN A 206 -18.84 32.71 -6.54
N ALA A 207 -19.86 31.88 -6.36
CA ALA A 207 -21.02 32.16 -5.49
C ALA A 207 -21.50 30.88 -4.78
N THR A 208 -22.41 31.05 -3.82
CA THR A 208 -23.13 29.96 -3.15
C THR A 208 -23.77 29.02 -4.17
N HIS A 209 -23.33 27.76 -4.17
CA HIS A 209 -23.80 26.74 -5.12
C HIS A 209 -25.25 26.38 -4.86
N GLY A 210 -26.00 26.16 -5.94
CA GLY A 210 -27.22 25.39 -5.87
C GLY A 210 -26.90 23.92 -5.61
N PHE A 211 -27.73 23.24 -4.83
CA PHE A 211 -27.54 21.84 -4.49
C PHE A 211 -27.42 20.90 -5.71
N GLY A 212 -28.00 21.28 -6.87
CA GLY A 212 -28.00 20.47 -8.10
C GLY A 212 -26.78 20.68 -9.02
N ASP A 213 -26.04 21.77 -8.86
CA ASP A 213 -25.00 22.18 -9.83
C ASP A 213 -23.83 21.18 -9.84
N SER A 214 -23.44 20.71 -8.65
CA SER A 214 -22.40 19.67 -8.49
C SER A 214 -22.79 18.33 -9.12
N ILE A 215 -24.07 17.98 -9.15
CA ILE A 215 -24.56 16.71 -9.71
C ILE A 215 -24.56 16.79 -11.23
N GLN A 216 -25.03 17.91 -11.78
CA GLN A 216 -24.97 18.15 -13.22
C GLN A 216 -23.52 18.20 -13.71
N ALA A 217 -22.62 18.82 -12.95
CA ALA A 217 -21.19 18.77 -13.23
C ALA A 217 -20.67 17.32 -13.20
N ALA A 218 -21.00 16.55 -12.16
CA ALA A 218 -20.61 15.15 -12.03
C ALA A 218 -21.07 14.29 -13.23
N ALA A 219 -22.29 14.51 -13.72
CA ALA A 219 -22.86 13.82 -14.87
C ALA A 219 -22.05 14.04 -16.16
N ASN A 220 -21.33 15.16 -16.31
CA ASN A 220 -20.42 15.38 -17.45
C ASN A 220 -19.23 14.41 -17.45
N GLY A 221 -18.95 13.73 -16.34
CA GLY A 221 -17.96 12.65 -16.26
C GLY A 221 -18.44 11.30 -16.80
N LEU A 222 -19.74 11.15 -17.08
CA LEU A 222 -20.34 9.96 -17.69
C LEU A 222 -20.19 10.00 -19.21
N ILE A 223 -18.95 9.92 -19.67
CA ILE A 223 -18.60 9.98 -21.09
C ILE A 223 -18.66 8.62 -21.76
N ASP A 224 -18.85 8.62 -23.07
CA ASP A 224 -18.86 7.41 -23.88
C ASP A 224 -17.45 6.80 -24.03
N ALA A 225 -17.40 5.49 -24.24
CA ALA A 225 -16.15 4.76 -24.32
C ALA A 225 -15.27 5.18 -25.52
N ASP A 226 -15.88 5.68 -26.59
CA ASP A 226 -15.20 6.22 -27.77
C ASP A 226 -14.28 7.41 -27.46
N GLN A 227 -14.59 8.18 -26.41
CA GLN A 227 -13.73 9.27 -25.92
C GLN A 227 -12.55 8.75 -25.09
N ILE A 228 -12.63 7.53 -24.56
CA ILE A 228 -11.59 6.92 -23.71
C ILE A 228 -10.60 6.12 -24.53
N LEU A 229 -11.08 5.37 -25.52
CA LEU A 229 -10.25 4.45 -26.32
C LEU A 229 -9.00 5.13 -26.92
N PRO A 230 -9.06 6.36 -27.46
CA PRO A 230 -7.87 7.07 -27.98
C PRO A 230 -6.82 7.41 -26.92
N GLU A 231 -7.19 7.42 -25.64
CA GLU A 231 -6.28 7.74 -24.54
C GLU A 231 -5.56 6.52 -23.96
N LEU A 232 -5.98 5.31 -24.35
CA LEU A 232 -5.34 4.07 -23.93
C LEU A 232 -4.02 3.87 -24.73
N PRO A 233 -2.92 3.51 -24.05
CA PRO A 233 -1.66 3.21 -24.73
C PRO A 233 -1.80 2.06 -25.74
N THR A 234 -1.00 2.10 -26.80
CA THR A 234 -0.87 0.95 -27.70
C THR A 234 -0.47 -0.30 -26.92
N GLY A 235 -1.13 -1.43 -27.21
CA GLY A 235 -0.91 -2.68 -26.48
C GLY A 235 -1.47 -2.68 -25.05
N TRP A 236 -2.31 -1.70 -24.69
CA TRP A 236 -2.97 -1.71 -23.38
C TRP A 236 -3.86 -2.93 -23.19
N ALA A 237 -4.50 -3.44 -24.24
CA ALA A 237 -5.39 -4.60 -24.24
C ALA A 237 -5.46 -5.25 -25.63
N THR A 238 -5.88 -6.52 -25.70
CA THR A 238 -6.29 -7.15 -26.97
C THR A 238 -7.66 -6.63 -27.43
N ASP A 239 -8.03 -6.82 -28.69
CA ASP A 239 -9.34 -6.41 -29.21
C ASP A 239 -10.50 -6.99 -28.37
N SER A 240 -10.44 -8.27 -28.04
CA SER A 240 -11.44 -8.94 -27.18
C SER A 240 -11.45 -8.45 -25.72
N GLU A 241 -10.35 -7.89 -25.22
CA GLU A 241 -10.29 -7.24 -23.92
C GLU A 241 -10.89 -5.82 -23.99
N LEU A 242 -10.65 -5.10 -25.09
CA LEU A 242 -11.24 -3.79 -25.35
C LEU A 242 -12.76 -3.89 -25.49
N ASP A 243 -13.29 -4.87 -26.21
CA ASP A 243 -14.73 -5.08 -26.34
C ASP A 243 -15.40 -5.30 -24.97
N ARG A 244 -14.76 -6.12 -24.11
CA ARG A 244 -15.24 -6.35 -22.74
C ARG A 244 -15.13 -5.08 -21.88
N PHE A 245 -14.06 -4.32 -22.03
CA PHE A 245 -13.88 -3.06 -21.33
C PHE A 245 -14.96 -2.04 -21.72
N VAL A 246 -15.28 -1.92 -23.02
CA VAL A 246 -16.34 -1.05 -23.54
C VAL A 246 -17.71 -1.46 -22.99
N GLY A 247 -18.03 -2.76 -22.99
CA GLY A 247 -19.26 -3.26 -22.37
C GLY A 247 -19.35 -2.90 -20.88
N ALA A 248 -18.28 -3.18 -20.12
CA ALA A 248 -18.20 -2.86 -18.70
C ALA A 248 -18.24 -1.34 -18.43
N TRP A 249 -17.73 -0.51 -19.36
CA TRP A 249 -17.80 0.95 -19.28
C TRP A 249 -19.25 1.43 -19.40
N HIS A 250 -19.99 0.95 -20.39
CA HIS A 250 -21.42 1.29 -20.54
C HIS A 250 -22.25 0.88 -19.32
N ASP A 251 -22.02 -0.33 -18.79
CA ASP A 251 -22.71 -0.80 -17.59
C ASP A 251 -22.36 0.05 -16.37
N THR A 252 -21.09 0.45 -16.24
CA THR A 252 -20.62 1.33 -15.15
C THR A 252 -21.23 2.73 -15.27
N ASN A 253 -21.37 3.29 -16.47
CA ASN A 253 -22.04 4.58 -16.67
C ASN A 253 -23.50 4.51 -16.24
N LYS A 254 -24.23 3.45 -16.60
CA LYS A 254 -25.62 3.24 -16.18
C LYS A 254 -25.75 3.09 -14.66
N GLU A 255 -24.89 2.29 -14.03
CA GLU A 255 -24.84 2.12 -12.57
C GLU A 255 -24.59 3.48 -11.90
N THR A 256 -23.63 4.26 -12.41
CA THR A 256 -23.27 5.55 -11.82
C THR A 256 -24.36 6.60 -12.01
N GLN A 257 -25.04 6.60 -13.15
CA GLN A 257 -26.20 7.45 -13.39
C GLN A 257 -27.31 7.19 -12.35
N GLN A 258 -27.59 5.93 -12.02
CA GLN A 258 -28.55 5.57 -10.96
C GLN A 258 -28.10 6.07 -9.57
N LEU A 259 -26.79 6.03 -9.28
CA LEU A 259 -26.25 6.61 -8.05
C LEU A 259 -26.46 8.14 -7.99
N LEU A 260 -26.26 8.86 -9.10
CA LEU A 260 -26.53 10.30 -9.19
C LEU A 260 -28.03 10.63 -9.04
N GLU A 261 -28.92 9.76 -9.51
CA GLU A 261 -30.38 9.90 -9.32
C GLU A 261 -30.75 9.76 -7.83
N ILE A 262 -30.18 8.79 -7.11
CA ILE A 262 -30.36 8.64 -5.65
C ILE A 262 -29.98 9.94 -4.91
N ILE A 263 -28.87 10.57 -5.33
CA ILE A 263 -28.39 11.83 -4.76
C ILE A 263 -29.39 12.95 -5.03
N THR A 264 -29.84 13.07 -6.28
CA THR A 264 -30.80 14.09 -6.71
C THR A 264 -32.09 14.00 -5.90
N ASP A 265 -32.65 12.80 -5.76
CA ASP A 265 -33.86 12.55 -4.96
C ASP A 265 -33.67 12.92 -3.49
N SER A 266 -32.53 12.55 -2.89
CA SER A 266 -32.21 12.85 -1.51
C SER A 266 -32.05 14.36 -1.25
N LEU A 267 -31.43 15.08 -2.18
CA LEU A 267 -31.26 16.54 -2.08
C LEU A 267 -32.59 17.29 -2.28
N HIS A 268 -33.46 16.83 -3.19
CA HIS A 268 -34.80 17.40 -3.35
C HIS A 268 -35.68 17.26 -2.09
N GLN A 269 -35.50 16.18 -1.33
CA GLN A 269 -36.17 16.00 -0.04
C GLN A 269 -35.61 16.91 1.08
N GLY A 270 -34.44 17.52 0.87
CA GLY A 270 -33.86 18.55 1.74
C GLY A 270 -33.67 18.09 3.19
N ALA A 271 -34.35 18.76 4.12
CA ALA A 271 -34.28 18.43 5.55
C ALA A 271 -34.95 17.10 5.91
N MET A 272 -35.82 16.57 5.05
CA MET A 272 -36.53 15.30 5.29
C MET A 272 -35.69 14.07 4.98
N SER A 273 -34.58 14.20 4.24
CA SER A 273 -33.69 13.08 3.94
C SER A 273 -32.70 12.82 5.07
N ASN A 274 -32.48 11.53 5.36
CA ASN A 274 -31.43 11.09 6.27
C ASN A 274 -30.13 10.84 5.46
N PRO A 275 -29.02 11.52 5.80
CA PRO A 275 -27.75 11.34 5.10
C PRO A 275 -27.19 9.93 5.24
N GLU A 276 -27.30 9.29 6.40
CA GLU A 276 -26.81 7.93 6.60
C GLU A 276 -27.58 6.94 5.72
N THR A 277 -28.91 7.04 5.68
CA THR A 277 -29.75 6.20 4.81
C THR A 277 -29.43 6.42 3.33
N THR A 278 -29.11 7.65 2.92
CA THR A 278 -28.69 7.92 1.55
C THR A 278 -27.35 7.27 1.23
N LEU A 279 -26.38 7.39 2.14
CA LEU A 279 -25.06 6.76 2.00
C LEU A 279 -25.13 5.22 1.97
N GLU A 280 -26.03 4.63 2.75
CA GLU A 280 -26.34 3.20 2.69
C GLU A 280 -26.90 2.80 1.33
N ARG A 281 -27.85 3.57 0.78
CA ARG A 281 -28.42 3.35 -0.57
C ARG A 281 -27.37 3.50 -1.69
N LEU A 282 -26.39 4.39 -1.50
CA LEU A 282 -25.25 4.53 -2.41
C LEU A 282 -24.26 3.36 -2.31
N GLY A 283 -24.35 2.51 -1.28
CA GLY A 283 -23.50 1.34 -1.09
C GLY A 283 -22.26 1.58 -0.21
N CYS A 284 -22.16 2.73 0.48
CA CYS A 284 -20.99 3.08 1.30
C CYS A 284 -20.72 2.11 2.45
N THR A 285 -21.74 1.39 2.90
CA THR A 285 -21.66 0.45 4.02
C THR A 285 -21.80 -1.01 3.58
N ASP A 286 -21.98 -1.27 2.28
CA ASP A 286 -22.05 -2.63 1.73
C ASP A 286 -20.63 -3.18 1.55
N PRO A 287 -20.24 -4.25 2.25
CA PRO A 287 -18.89 -4.82 2.15
C PRO A 287 -18.49 -5.31 0.75
N LYS A 288 -19.43 -5.48 -0.18
CA LYS A 288 -19.16 -5.92 -1.56
C LYS A 288 -18.74 -4.78 -2.48
N VAL A 289 -19.27 -3.58 -2.25
CA VAL A 289 -19.08 -2.42 -3.15
C VAL A 289 -18.47 -1.21 -2.45
N ASN A 290 -18.38 -1.21 -1.11
CA ASN A 290 -17.66 -0.20 -0.35
C ASN A 290 -16.18 -0.14 -0.80
N GLY A 291 -15.70 1.07 -1.02
CA GLY A 291 -14.40 1.37 -1.61
C GLY A 291 -14.38 1.29 -3.15
N SER A 292 -15.50 1.02 -3.82
CA SER A 292 -15.61 1.18 -5.28
C SER A 292 -15.42 2.65 -5.68
N GLY A 293 -14.79 2.89 -6.83
CA GLY A 293 -14.57 4.25 -7.33
C GLY A 293 -15.88 5.03 -7.54
N THR A 294 -16.90 4.41 -8.12
CA THR A 294 -18.20 5.05 -8.38
C THR A 294 -18.97 5.36 -7.09
N VAL A 295 -18.99 4.41 -6.15
CA VAL A 295 -19.66 4.56 -4.85
C VAL A 295 -19.04 5.69 -4.04
N THR A 296 -17.70 5.66 -3.89
CA THR A 296 -16.99 6.65 -3.08
C THR A 296 -17.08 8.05 -3.69
N ALA A 297 -16.96 8.17 -5.02
CA ALA A 297 -17.09 9.43 -5.73
C ALA A 297 -18.48 10.06 -5.56
N THR A 298 -19.53 9.29 -5.80
CA THR A 298 -20.91 9.80 -5.70
C THR A 298 -21.26 10.14 -4.25
N ALA A 299 -20.83 9.33 -3.28
CA ALA A 299 -21.00 9.64 -1.86
C ALA A 299 -20.28 10.92 -1.41
N ALA A 300 -19.05 11.16 -1.87
CA ALA A 300 -18.32 12.39 -1.58
C ALA A 300 -19.03 13.63 -2.17
N ILE A 301 -19.52 13.52 -3.42
CA ILE A 301 -20.30 14.57 -4.07
C ILE A 301 -21.59 14.85 -3.31
N TYR A 302 -22.29 13.79 -2.87
CA TYR A 302 -23.50 13.92 -2.06
C TYR A 302 -23.23 14.68 -0.76
N LEU A 303 -22.22 14.26 0.02
CA LEU A 303 -21.92 14.88 1.30
C LEU A 303 -21.48 16.34 1.13
N ALA A 304 -20.60 16.62 0.17
CA ALA A 304 -20.17 17.98 -0.11
C ALA A 304 -21.35 18.87 -0.52
N SER A 305 -22.25 18.37 -1.37
CA SER A 305 -23.43 19.11 -1.81
C SER A 305 -24.43 19.32 -0.66
N ARG A 306 -24.76 18.25 0.07
CA ARG A 306 -25.74 18.27 1.18
C ARG A 306 -25.32 19.17 2.33
N PHE A 307 -24.01 19.25 2.58
CA PHE A 307 -23.41 20.01 3.67
C PHE A 307 -22.63 21.24 3.20
N ALA A 308 -22.85 21.74 1.99
CA ALA A 308 -22.18 22.94 1.48
C ALA A 308 -22.33 24.13 2.44
N ALA A 309 -23.51 24.35 3.01
CA ALA A 309 -23.72 25.43 3.98
C ALA A 309 -23.10 25.17 5.38
N ARG A 310 -22.64 23.94 5.67
CA ARG A 310 -22.12 23.49 6.97
C ARG A 310 -20.98 22.47 6.77
N PRO A 311 -19.82 22.89 6.23
CA PRO A 311 -18.77 21.98 5.77
C PRO A 311 -18.24 21.04 6.87
N GLN A 312 -18.15 21.53 8.12
CA GLN A 312 -17.76 20.70 9.27
C GLN A 312 -18.65 19.47 9.45
N ASN A 313 -19.96 19.61 9.25
CA ASN A 313 -20.88 18.47 9.36
C ASN A 313 -20.66 17.46 8.23
N GLY A 314 -20.31 17.93 7.02
CA GLY A 314 -19.97 17.04 5.89
C GLY A 314 -18.74 16.21 6.19
N LEU A 315 -17.66 16.84 6.67
CA LEU A 315 -16.44 16.15 7.09
C LEU A 315 -16.72 15.15 8.21
N LEU A 316 -17.40 15.56 9.29
CA LEU A 316 -17.68 14.66 10.41
C LEU A 316 -18.58 13.48 10.01
N THR A 317 -19.56 13.71 9.14
CA THR A 317 -20.41 12.63 8.62
C THR A 317 -19.59 11.65 7.80
N ALA A 318 -18.69 12.12 6.94
CA ALA A 318 -17.81 11.27 6.13
C ALA A 318 -16.82 10.47 7.00
N ALA A 319 -16.09 11.17 7.88
CA ALA A 319 -15.00 10.60 8.68
C ALA A 319 -15.46 9.60 9.73
N PHE A 320 -16.72 9.68 10.18
CA PHE A 320 -17.27 8.80 11.22
C PHE A 320 -18.38 7.87 10.69
N LEU A 321 -18.53 7.74 9.36
CA LEU A 321 -19.51 6.85 8.77
C LEU A 321 -19.16 5.39 9.07
N ARG A 322 -20.06 4.69 9.77
CA ARG A 322 -19.80 3.32 10.21
C ARG A 322 -19.62 2.37 9.03
N LYS A 323 -18.58 1.53 9.10
CA LYS A 323 -18.25 0.48 8.12
C LYS A 323 -17.88 0.99 6.72
N ALA A 324 -17.72 2.29 6.55
CA ALA A 324 -17.30 2.88 5.29
C ALA A 324 -15.77 2.93 5.15
N ASP A 325 -15.33 3.26 3.95
CA ASP A 325 -13.96 3.66 3.62
C ASP A 325 -13.77 5.14 4.00
N THR A 326 -13.63 5.39 5.31
CA THR A 326 -13.86 6.72 5.90
C THR A 326 -12.73 7.71 5.64
N ASP A 327 -11.48 7.27 5.49
CA ASP A 327 -10.38 8.15 5.05
C ASP A 327 -10.65 8.72 3.66
N THR A 328 -10.90 7.85 2.68
CA THR A 328 -11.11 8.29 1.29
C THR A 328 -12.39 9.08 1.14
N LEU A 329 -13.49 8.64 1.77
CA LEU A 329 -14.73 9.40 1.73
C LEU A 329 -14.56 10.80 2.36
N ALA A 330 -13.87 10.90 3.51
CA ALA A 330 -13.65 12.18 4.19
C ALA A 330 -12.67 13.08 3.42
N SER A 331 -11.60 12.51 2.86
CA SER A 331 -10.63 13.20 2.01
C SER A 331 -11.32 13.83 0.80
N MET A 332 -12.06 13.03 0.03
CA MET A 332 -12.75 13.50 -1.17
C MET A 332 -13.87 14.51 -0.85
N THR A 333 -14.68 14.24 0.18
CA THR A 333 -15.73 15.18 0.63
C THR A 333 -15.12 16.53 1.01
N SER A 334 -14.03 16.49 1.80
CA SER A 334 -13.39 17.70 2.32
C SER A 334 -12.64 18.47 1.24
N ALA A 335 -12.03 17.79 0.27
CA ALA A 335 -11.42 18.45 -0.88
C ALA A 335 -12.43 19.31 -1.66
N MET A 336 -13.66 18.79 -1.89
CA MET A 336 -14.73 19.57 -2.49
C MET A 336 -15.18 20.74 -1.60
N LEU A 337 -15.41 20.50 -0.30
CA LEU A 337 -15.77 21.57 0.64
C LEU A 337 -14.67 22.63 0.78
N GLY A 338 -13.40 22.23 0.70
CA GLY A 338 -12.25 23.10 0.67
C GLY A 338 -12.16 23.93 -0.62
N ALA A 339 -12.52 23.33 -1.76
CA ALA A 339 -12.65 24.08 -3.02
C ALA A 339 -13.71 25.19 -2.91
N LEU A 340 -14.82 24.92 -2.22
CA LEU A 340 -15.94 25.83 -2.03
C LEU A 340 -15.67 26.95 -1.00
N HIS A 341 -15.01 26.62 0.11
CA HIS A 341 -14.94 27.47 1.30
C HIS A 341 -13.53 27.87 1.73
N GLY A 342 -12.49 27.43 1.01
CA GLY A 342 -11.11 27.55 1.48
C GLY A 342 -10.88 26.72 2.73
N ILE A 343 -10.04 27.22 3.64
CA ILE A 343 -9.54 26.46 4.80
C ILE A 343 -10.10 26.91 6.15
N ASP A 344 -10.71 28.09 6.24
CA ASP A 344 -11.07 28.70 7.53
C ASP A 344 -12.00 27.81 8.37
N TRP A 345 -12.90 27.06 7.72
CA TRP A 345 -13.84 26.17 8.38
C TRP A 345 -13.18 24.93 9.04
N LEU A 346 -11.94 24.59 8.66
CA LEU A 346 -11.18 23.48 9.25
C LEU A 346 -10.67 23.80 10.66
N GLY A 347 -10.53 25.09 11.00
CA GLY A 347 -9.94 25.53 12.28
C GLY A 347 -8.54 24.94 12.49
N ASP A 348 -8.30 24.39 13.68
CA ASP A 348 -7.00 23.83 14.07
C ASP A 348 -6.54 22.66 13.18
N LEU A 349 -7.46 21.95 12.52
CA LEU A 349 -7.10 20.84 11.64
C LEU A 349 -6.22 21.29 10.47
N ALA A 350 -6.43 22.51 9.95
CA ALA A 350 -5.63 23.05 8.84
C ALA A 350 -4.16 23.29 9.24
N VAL A 351 -3.88 23.51 10.53
CA VAL A 351 -2.54 23.80 11.04
C VAL A 351 -1.85 22.55 11.57
N THR A 352 -2.63 21.64 12.15
CA THR A 352 -2.12 20.46 12.88
C THR A 352 -2.04 19.19 12.02
N VAL A 353 -2.60 19.21 10.80
CA VAL A 353 -2.40 18.11 9.84
C VAL A 353 -0.93 18.01 9.47
N GLN A 354 -0.44 16.78 9.31
CA GLN A 354 0.94 16.53 8.91
C GLN A 354 1.26 17.30 7.62
N ASP A 355 2.45 17.92 7.59
CA ASP A 355 2.97 18.63 6.43
C ASP A 355 2.08 19.81 5.95
N ALA A 356 1.28 20.43 6.81
CA ALA A 356 0.39 21.56 6.45
C ALA A 356 1.08 22.66 5.61
N ALA A 357 2.30 23.06 6.00
CA ALA A 357 3.08 24.05 5.26
C ALA A 357 3.50 23.56 3.87
N TYR A 358 3.86 22.28 3.73
CA TYR A 358 4.21 21.68 2.44
C TYR A 358 2.98 21.48 1.55
N LEU A 359 1.84 21.05 2.12
CA LEU A 359 0.57 20.95 1.41
C LEU A 359 0.15 22.30 0.81
N THR A 360 0.28 23.38 1.59
CA THR A 360 0.02 24.76 1.13
C THR A 360 0.95 25.13 -0.03
N LYS A 361 2.25 24.89 0.12
CA LYS A 361 3.25 25.14 -0.95
C LYS A 361 2.97 24.35 -2.22
N VAL A 362 2.58 23.08 -2.11
CA VAL A 362 2.23 22.24 -3.28
C VAL A 362 0.94 22.74 -3.95
N ALA A 363 -0.05 23.17 -3.17
CA ALA A 363 -1.27 23.76 -3.69
C ALA A 363 -0.99 25.06 -4.46
N GLU A 364 -0.18 25.95 -3.89
CA GLU A 364 0.25 27.21 -4.52
C GLU A 364 0.98 26.95 -5.84
N HIS A 365 1.95 26.02 -5.87
CA HIS A 365 2.64 25.65 -7.10
C HIS A 365 1.69 25.02 -8.14
N SER A 366 0.75 24.19 -7.69
CA SER A 366 -0.23 23.55 -8.57
C SER A 366 -1.16 24.58 -9.22
N HIS A 367 -1.59 25.59 -8.46
CA HIS A 367 -2.40 26.72 -8.95
C HIS A 367 -1.60 27.69 -9.85
N ALA A 368 -0.39 28.05 -9.42
CA ALA A 368 0.53 28.88 -10.20
C ALA A 368 0.97 28.18 -11.49
N ARG A 369 0.79 26.86 -11.55
CA ARG A 369 1.20 25.99 -12.65
C ARG A 369 2.70 25.98 -12.86
N THR A 370 3.47 26.26 -11.81
CA THR A 370 4.94 26.26 -11.82
C THR A 370 5.42 24.91 -12.33
N VAL A 371 6.29 24.92 -13.34
CA VAL A 371 7.02 23.73 -13.77
C VAL A 371 8.24 23.63 -12.87
N ALA A 372 8.41 22.50 -12.19
CA ALA A 372 9.59 22.26 -11.38
C ALA A 372 10.84 22.28 -12.29
N ALA A 373 11.94 22.85 -11.80
CA ALA A 373 13.18 22.88 -12.55
C ALA A 373 13.61 21.46 -12.94
N ASP A 374 14.28 21.39 -14.09
CA ASP A 374 14.73 20.24 -14.84
C ASP A 374 15.58 19.22 -14.05
N GLN A 375 15.00 18.54 -13.06
CA GLN A 375 15.63 17.47 -12.30
C GLN A 375 14.77 16.22 -12.42
N TRP A 376 15.06 15.42 -13.46
CA TRP A 376 14.48 14.11 -13.65
C TRP A 376 15.47 13.07 -13.15
N PRO A 377 15.20 12.44 -12.00
CA PRO A 377 15.95 11.26 -11.64
C PRO A 377 15.57 10.15 -12.60
N ASP A 378 16.55 9.32 -12.94
CA ASP A 378 16.29 8.04 -13.57
C ASP A 378 15.31 7.23 -12.71
N PRO A 379 14.49 6.34 -13.33
CA PRO A 379 13.64 5.44 -12.56
C PRO A 379 14.44 4.74 -11.47
N PRO A 380 13.98 4.71 -10.20
CA PRO A 380 14.78 4.22 -9.10
C PRO A 380 15.09 2.74 -9.30
N SER A 381 16.36 2.46 -9.52
CA SER A 381 16.86 1.10 -9.55
C SER A 381 16.51 0.39 -8.25
N ARG A 382 16.35 -0.93 -8.31
CA ARG A 382 16.21 -1.75 -7.10
C ARG A 382 17.37 -1.50 -6.14
N HIS A 383 18.58 -1.26 -6.67
CA HIS A 383 19.76 -0.94 -5.88
C HIS A 383 19.63 0.36 -5.09
N GLN A 384 19.06 1.44 -5.65
CA GLN A 384 18.83 2.70 -4.92
C GLN A 384 17.84 2.50 -3.77
N ARG A 385 16.75 1.76 -4.00
CA ARG A 385 15.75 1.47 -2.97
C ARG A 385 16.28 0.59 -1.84
N ASP A 386 17.02 -0.46 -2.18
CA ASP A 386 17.69 -1.33 -1.20
C ASP A 386 18.87 -0.59 -0.52
N GLY A 387 19.51 0.35 -1.22
CA GLY A 387 20.53 1.26 -0.72
C GLY A 387 20.01 2.15 0.40
N LEU A 388 18.84 2.79 0.21
CA LEU A 388 18.21 3.62 1.24
C LEU A 388 18.02 2.85 2.55
N LYS A 389 17.43 1.66 2.51
CA LYS A 389 17.21 0.85 3.72
C LYS A 389 18.51 0.51 4.44
N ARG A 390 19.57 0.19 3.69
CA ARG A 390 20.90 -0.05 4.28
C ARG A 390 21.46 1.21 4.95
N THR A 391 21.34 2.36 4.30
CA THR A 391 21.76 3.65 4.88
C THR A 391 21.04 3.92 6.19
N LEU A 392 19.72 3.70 6.25
CA LEU A 392 18.93 3.93 7.46
C LEU A 392 19.31 2.97 8.60
N LEU A 393 19.65 1.72 8.31
CA LEU A 393 20.08 0.75 9.33
C LEU A 393 21.45 1.07 9.95
N THR A 394 22.30 1.83 9.25
CA THR A 394 23.62 2.21 9.74
C THR A 394 23.69 3.65 10.25
N ALA A 395 22.68 4.46 9.98
CA ALA A 395 22.66 5.87 10.35
C ALA A 395 22.42 6.05 11.85
N SER A 396 23.03 7.09 12.42
CA SER A 396 22.66 7.61 13.75
C SER A 396 21.85 8.88 13.61
N ALA A 397 20.88 9.11 14.50
CA ALA A 397 20.13 10.37 14.56
C ALA A 397 21.04 11.58 14.84
N SER A 398 22.24 11.35 15.40
CA SER A 398 23.26 12.36 15.67
C SER A 398 24.21 12.63 14.50
N GLU A 399 24.13 11.86 13.40
CA GLU A 399 24.94 12.12 12.21
C GLU A 399 24.31 13.26 11.40
N GLY A 400 24.73 14.49 11.73
CA GLY A 400 24.66 15.62 10.81
C GLY A 400 25.57 15.37 9.62
N SER A 401 25.15 14.51 8.69
CA SER A 401 25.88 14.28 7.44
C SER A 401 26.00 15.60 6.68
N ALA A 402 27.22 16.06 6.47
CA ALA A 402 27.54 17.25 5.67
C ALA A 402 27.16 17.10 4.18
N LYS A 403 26.74 15.91 3.73
CA LYS A 403 26.19 15.67 2.40
C LYS A 403 24.71 15.27 2.49
N PRO A 404 23.80 15.93 1.75
CA PRO A 404 22.41 15.50 1.66
C PRO A 404 22.34 14.08 1.10
N HIS A 405 21.58 13.19 1.74
CA HIS A 405 21.27 11.89 1.16
C HIS A 405 20.26 12.06 0.03
N GLU A 406 20.33 11.22 -1.01
CA GLU A 406 19.37 11.25 -2.12
C GLU A 406 18.27 10.20 -1.90
N PHE A 407 17.03 10.63 -2.00
CA PHE A 407 15.85 9.79 -1.96
C PHE A 407 15.62 9.16 -3.34
N PRO A 408 15.05 7.95 -3.45
CA PRO A 408 14.94 7.27 -4.75
C PRO A 408 14.15 8.02 -5.84
N ASP A 409 13.35 9.03 -5.49
CA ASP A 409 12.67 9.91 -6.45
C ASP A 409 13.43 11.21 -6.75
N GLY A 410 14.75 11.23 -6.51
CA GLY A 410 15.70 12.31 -6.81
C GLY A 410 15.75 13.43 -5.77
N ARG A 411 14.82 13.47 -4.81
CA ARG A 411 14.81 14.52 -3.78
C ARG A 411 15.89 14.28 -2.76
N SER A 412 16.59 15.32 -2.28
CA SER A 412 17.45 15.14 -1.11
C SER A 412 16.62 14.97 0.17
N PHE A 413 17.16 14.26 1.17
CA PHE A 413 16.54 14.08 2.47
C PHE A 413 17.53 14.24 3.63
N ARG A 414 16.98 14.58 4.80
CA ARG A 414 17.64 14.48 6.10
C ARG A 414 16.86 13.54 7.01
N ILE A 415 17.56 12.82 7.87
CA ILE A 415 16.96 12.00 8.91
C ILE A 415 16.55 12.95 10.05
N ALA A 416 15.25 13.09 10.29
CA ALA A 416 14.71 13.93 11.35
C ALA A 416 14.63 13.18 12.68
N ASP A 417 14.33 11.88 12.62
CA ASP A 417 14.23 11.02 13.79
C ASP A 417 14.46 9.54 13.41
N LEU A 418 14.98 8.77 14.37
CA LEU A 418 15.14 7.32 14.29
C LEU A 418 14.61 6.71 15.58
N GLU A 419 13.55 5.92 15.47
CA GLU A 419 12.95 5.24 16.60
C GLU A 419 12.79 3.74 16.35
N THR A 420 12.92 2.96 17.43
CA THR A 420 12.67 1.53 17.41
C THR A 420 11.23 1.31 17.85
N VAL A 421 10.30 1.15 16.90
CA VAL A 421 8.84 1.02 17.16
C VAL A 421 8.53 -0.23 17.98
N ASN A 422 9.34 -1.27 17.78
CA ASN A 422 9.45 -2.46 18.62
C ASN A 422 10.86 -3.04 18.45
N ASN A 423 11.22 -4.09 19.18
CA ASN A 423 12.55 -4.74 19.08
C ASN A 423 12.89 -5.35 17.70
N GLN A 424 12.09 -5.10 16.66
CA GLN A 424 12.20 -5.71 15.33
C GLN A 424 12.09 -4.70 14.18
N ILE A 425 11.65 -3.46 14.40
CA ILE A 425 11.41 -2.47 13.35
C ILE A 425 12.08 -1.15 13.74
N LEU A 426 12.97 -0.68 12.86
CA LEU A 426 13.52 0.68 12.88
C LEU A 426 12.63 1.56 12.00
N ARG A 427 12.12 2.64 12.58
CA ARG A 427 11.38 3.68 11.88
C ARG A 427 12.28 4.90 11.71
N ALA A 428 12.44 5.31 10.46
CA ALA A 428 13.07 6.57 10.13
C ALA A 428 12.02 7.59 9.73
N ARG A 429 11.97 8.73 10.43
CA ARG A 429 11.25 9.92 9.97
C ARG A 429 12.22 10.76 9.15
N LEU A 430 11.95 10.89 7.86
CA LEU A 430 12.77 11.67 6.94
C LEU A 430 12.04 12.96 6.58
N GLN A 431 12.80 14.06 6.55
CA GLN A 431 12.35 15.32 5.97
C GLN A 431 12.97 15.45 4.58
N LEU A 432 12.13 15.45 3.56
CA LEU A 432 12.56 15.69 2.19
C LEU A 432 12.78 17.18 1.93
N SER A 433 13.67 17.48 0.99
CA SER A 433 14.12 18.85 0.65
C SER A 433 13.00 19.79 0.19
N ASP A 434 11.89 19.25 -0.29
CA ASP A 434 10.73 20.02 -0.69
C ASP A 434 9.82 20.42 0.48
N GLY A 435 9.96 19.75 1.63
CA GLY A 435 9.17 19.95 2.85
C GLY A 435 8.28 18.76 3.23
N GLN A 436 8.23 17.68 2.44
CA GLN A 436 7.42 16.51 2.80
C GLN A 436 8.09 15.69 3.91
N THR A 437 7.29 15.20 4.86
CA THR A 437 7.72 14.19 5.83
C THR A 437 7.36 12.80 5.31
N VAL A 438 8.31 11.86 5.34
CA VAL A 438 8.06 10.45 5.01
C VAL A 438 8.55 9.54 6.14
N LEU A 439 7.81 8.47 6.41
CA LEU A 439 8.13 7.47 7.42
C LEU A 439 8.53 6.17 6.73
N ILE A 440 9.71 5.65 7.04
CA ILE A 440 10.21 4.39 6.46
C ILE A 440 10.44 3.39 7.59
N ASP A 441 9.72 2.29 7.51
CA ASP A 441 9.84 1.18 8.44
C ASP A 441 10.71 0.07 7.84
N THR A 442 11.83 -0.22 8.51
CA THR A 442 12.81 -1.23 8.09
C THR A 442 12.95 -2.30 9.17
N PRO A 443 12.79 -3.60 8.83
CA PRO A 443 13.07 -4.67 9.77
C PRO A 443 14.52 -4.65 10.24
N LEU A 444 14.72 -4.72 11.56
CA LEU A 444 16.02 -4.91 12.17
C LEU A 444 16.49 -6.35 11.94
N PRO A 445 17.78 -6.56 11.63
CA PRO A 445 18.32 -7.92 11.52
C PRO A 445 18.33 -8.61 12.90
N ASP A 446 18.04 -9.92 12.92
CA ASP A 446 18.01 -10.76 14.14
C ASP A 446 19.38 -10.85 14.87
N THR A 447 20.45 -10.40 14.23
CA THR A 447 21.81 -10.31 14.79
C THR A 447 22.38 -8.93 14.47
N PRO A 448 22.97 -8.19 15.44
CA PRO A 448 23.64 -6.94 15.13
C PRO A 448 24.74 -7.20 14.09
N PRO A 449 24.95 -6.29 13.12
CA PRO A 449 26.06 -6.44 12.18
C PRO A 449 27.37 -6.55 12.97
N PRO A 450 28.33 -7.39 12.53
CA PRO A 450 29.61 -7.50 13.22
C PRO A 450 30.24 -6.11 13.29
N LEU A 451 30.57 -5.68 14.51
CA LEU A 451 31.37 -4.48 14.77
C LEU A 451 32.60 -4.55 13.86
N VAL A 452 32.66 -3.67 12.86
CA VAL A 452 33.88 -3.47 12.08
C VAL A 452 34.91 -2.91 13.04
N ARG A 453 35.71 -3.79 13.64
CA ARG A 453 36.94 -3.37 14.33
C ARG A 453 37.76 -2.64 13.29
N ALA A 454 38.05 -1.36 13.58
CA ALA A 454 39.04 -0.57 12.87
C ALA A 454 40.39 -1.30 12.99
N GLY A 455 40.66 -2.18 12.03
CA GLY A 455 41.93 -2.86 11.87
C GLY A 455 42.89 -1.92 11.16
N SER A 456 43.78 -1.32 11.93
CA SER A 456 44.99 -0.65 11.46
C SER A 456 45.72 -1.52 10.43
N ARG A 457 45.63 -1.17 9.14
CA ARG A 457 46.51 -1.71 8.10
C ARG A 457 47.66 -0.74 7.87
N SER A 458 48.79 -1.05 8.48
CA SER A 458 50.10 -0.57 8.02
C SER A 458 50.45 -1.28 6.71
N PRO A 459 51.01 -0.59 5.70
CA PRO A 459 51.37 -1.22 4.44
C PRO A 459 52.69 -2.00 4.60
N LYS A 460 52.73 -3.24 4.11
CA LYS A 460 54.00 -3.95 3.87
C LYS A 460 54.19 -4.15 2.37
N LEU A 461 55.45 -3.96 2.00
CA LEU A 461 56.01 -3.81 0.68
C LEU A 461 55.94 -5.10 -0.16
N ASN A 462 55.89 -4.90 -1.47
CA ASN A 462 56.17 -5.89 -2.50
C ASN A 462 57.63 -6.35 -2.42
N ASP A 463 57.86 -7.62 -2.71
CA ASP A 463 59.06 -8.07 -3.42
C ASP A 463 58.72 -9.27 -4.32
N ASP A 464 59.40 -9.27 -5.46
CA ASP A 464 59.16 -9.99 -6.72
C ASP A 464 59.87 -11.36 -6.84
N ALA A 465 59.51 -12.05 -7.94
CA ALA A 465 60.25 -13.11 -8.68
C ALA A 465 60.26 -14.51 -8.05
N GLY A 466 60.23 -15.65 -8.76
CA GLY A 466 60.32 -16.13 -10.15
C GLY A 466 60.35 -17.67 -9.99
N GLU A 467 59.83 -18.56 -10.84
CA GLU A 467 60.34 -19.00 -12.13
C GLU A 467 59.60 -20.30 -12.54
N GLN A 468 59.75 -20.66 -13.81
CA GLN A 468 59.07 -21.68 -14.60
C GLN A 468 59.51 -23.14 -14.30
N THR A 469 58.68 -24.14 -14.62
CA THR A 469 58.99 -25.23 -15.59
C THR A 469 57.81 -26.21 -15.77
N ALA A 470 57.77 -26.81 -16.96
CA ALA A 470 56.68 -27.58 -17.55
C ALA A 470 56.79 -29.11 -17.34
N SER A 471 55.66 -29.84 -17.47
CA SER A 471 55.49 -31.04 -18.34
C SER A 471 54.49 -32.10 -17.81
N ALA A 472 53.46 -32.33 -18.64
CA ALA A 472 52.80 -33.60 -19.00
C ALA A 472 51.90 -34.42 -18.03
N LEU A 473 50.62 -34.50 -18.46
CA LEU A 473 49.70 -35.65 -18.53
C LEU A 473 49.33 -36.43 -17.26
N GLY A 474 48.05 -36.31 -16.90
CA GLY A 474 47.35 -37.26 -16.03
C GLY A 474 45.90 -36.87 -15.78
N THR A 475 44.98 -37.48 -16.52
CA THR A 475 43.55 -37.58 -16.21
C THR A 475 43.28 -37.82 -14.72
N THR A 476 42.37 -37.06 -14.09
CA THR A 476 41.30 -37.59 -13.21
C THR A 476 40.41 -36.49 -12.63
N ALA A 477 39.22 -36.93 -12.27
CA ALA A 477 38.04 -36.23 -11.81
C ALA A 477 38.21 -35.22 -10.65
N ALA A 478 37.31 -34.23 -10.71
CA ALA A 478 36.68 -33.46 -9.63
C ALA A 478 36.97 -33.86 -8.17
N LEU A 479 37.46 -32.89 -7.39
CA LEU A 479 37.28 -32.74 -5.94
C LEU A 479 37.14 -31.22 -5.67
N ALA A 480 35.98 -30.73 -5.24
CA ALA A 480 35.48 -30.71 -3.86
C ALA A 480 36.24 -29.67 -3.00
N ASN A 481 35.61 -28.50 -2.81
CA ASN A 481 35.90 -27.64 -1.66
C ASN A 481 34.68 -27.68 -0.74
N GLU A 482 34.98 -28.02 0.51
CA GLU A 482 34.07 -28.39 1.59
C GLU A 482 33.25 -27.21 2.09
N ASP A 483 31.92 -27.31 1.97
CA ASP A 483 30.98 -26.57 2.82
C ASP A 483 30.85 -27.35 4.14
N VAL A 484 31.29 -26.75 5.24
CA VAL A 484 31.02 -27.24 6.59
C VAL A 484 29.52 -27.14 6.86
N THR A 485 28.78 -28.23 6.63
CA THR A 485 27.39 -28.38 7.09
C THR A 485 27.40 -28.72 8.58
N PRO A 486 26.70 -27.97 9.46
CA PRO A 486 26.37 -28.49 10.77
C PRO A 486 25.40 -29.66 10.57
N GLU A 487 25.82 -30.85 11.02
CA GLU A 487 25.13 -32.14 10.91
C GLU A 487 23.65 -32.02 11.32
N ALA A 488 22.74 -32.29 10.38
CA ALA A 488 21.37 -32.62 10.71
C ALA A 488 21.31 -34.14 10.94
N ALA A 489 20.84 -34.57 12.11
CA ALA A 489 20.77 -36.00 12.47
C ALA A 489 19.85 -36.83 11.55
N VAL A 490 18.86 -36.21 10.89
CA VAL A 490 17.94 -36.87 9.95
C VAL A 490 17.67 -35.98 8.72
N ILE A 491 17.85 -36.53 7.53
CA ILE A 491 17.50 -35.89 6.25
C ILE A 491 16.34 -36.65 5.61
N LEU A 492 15.24 -35.95 5.34
CA LEU A 492 14.07 -36.51 4.66
C LEU A 492 13.87 -35.87 3.29
N ALA A 493 13.47 -36.67 2.32
CA ALA A 493 13.16 -36.17 0.98
C ALA A 493 11.79 -35.46 0.94
N ALA A 494 11.57 -34.47 0.08
CA ALA A 494 10.29 -33.78 -0.07
C ALA A 494 9.92 -33.67 -1.56
N ARG A 495 8.67 -33.99 -1.92
CA ARG A 495 8.18 -33.86 -3.30
C ARG A 495 8.01 -32.38 -3.66
N SER A 496 7.57 -31.58 -2.71
CA SER A 496 7.52 -30.12 -2.82
C SER A 496 8.09 -29.50 -1.57
N LEU A 497 9.36 -29.12 -1.63
CA LEU A 497 10.07 -28.54 -0.51
C LEU A 497 9.41 -27.26 0.00
N THR A 498 8.84 -26.45 -0.90
CA THR A 498 8.07 -25.25 -0.54
C THR A 498 6.81 -25.59 0.27
N ARG A 499 6.05 -26.62 -0.12
CA ARG A 499 4.83 -27.02 0.60
C ARG A 499 5.17 -27.62 1.96
N SER A 500 6.19 -28.48 2.01
CA SER A 500 6.62 -29.12 3.26
C SER A 500 7.23 -28.09 4.21
N ALA A 501 8.08 -27.16 3.73
CA ALA A 501 8.58 -26.04 4.53
C ALA A 501 7.45 -25.16 5.10
N ALA A 502 6.44 -24.82 4.29
CA ALA A 502 5.28 -24.05 4.75
C ALA A 502 4.41 -24.80 5.79
N PHE A 503 4.33 -26.13 5.70
CA PHE A 503 3.67 -26.94 6.73
C PHE A 503 4.45 -26.90 8.05
N TYR A 504 5.74 -27.20 8.02
CA TYR A 504 6.55 -27.22 9.23
C TYR A 504 6.77 -25.82 9.83
N ALA A 505 6.72 -24.75 9.03
CA ALA A 505 6.75 -23.37 9.52
C ALA A 505 5.50 -23.04 10.34
N ARG A 506 4.32 -23.49 9.87
CA ARG A 506 3.06 -23.36 10.62
C ARG A 506 3.06 -24.22 11.89
N LEU A 507 3.63 -25.42 11.83
CA LEU A 507 3.74 -26.33 12.97
C LEU A 507 4.65 -25.77 14.06
N THR A 508 5.86 -25.33 13.69
CA THR A 508 6.88 -24.85 14.64
C THR A 508 6.68 -23.39 15.06
N GLY A 509 5.95 -22.62 14.27
CA GLY A 509 5.80 -21.17 14.48
C GLY A 509 7.02 -20.35 14.10
N ARG A 510 7.93 -20.91 13.30
CA ARG A 510 9.18 -20.27 12.87
C ARG A 510 9.23 -20.22 11.36
N ASP A 511 9.94 -19.24 10.83
CA ASP A 511 10.20 -19.16 9.40
C ASP A 511 11.20 -20.24 8.98
N ILE A 512 10.80 -21.04 8.00
CA ILE A 512 11.63 -22.10 7.41
C ILE A 512 11.94 -21.67 5.99
N SER A 513 13.13 -21.11 5.81
CA SER A 513 13.62 -20.69 4.49
C SER A 513 14.08 -21.91 3.69
N VAL A 514 13.67 -21.97 2.42
CA VAL A 514 14.18 -22.92 1.44
C VAL A 514 15.43 -22.33 0.79
N ARG A 515 16.57 -23.01 0.90
CA ARG A 515 17.84 -22.60 0.27
C ARG A 515 18.51 -23.79 -0.39
N SER A 516 18.96 -23.60 -1.63
CA SER A 516 19.72 -24.61 -2.38
C SER A 516 19.07 -26.00 -2.40
N GLY A 517 17.74 -26.07 -2.54
CA GLY A 517 17.00 -27.33 -2.56
C GLY A 517 16.91 -28.05 -1.21
N THR A 518 17.18 -27.36 -0.10
CA THR A 518 17.00 -27.88 1.27
C THR A 518 16.20 -26.91 2.15
N ALA A 519 15.56 -27.43 3.19
CA ALA A 519 14.83 -26.67 4.19
C ALA A 519 15.12 -27.27 5.58
N ARG A 520 15.76 -26.50 6.45
CA ARG A 520 16.10 -26.95 7.81
C ARG A 520 14.92 -26.69 8.74
N ILE A 521 14.33 -27.75 9.28
CA ILE A 521 13.14 -27.68 10.13
C ILE A 521 13.52 -27.46 11.59
N SER A 522 14.54 -28.16 12.04
CA SER A 522 15.16 -28.02 13.36
C SER A 522 16.65 -28.35 13.24
N PRO A 523 17.47 -28.12 14.29
CA PRO A 523 18.87 -28.53 14.27
C PRO A 523 19.08 -30.01 13.90
N GLY A 524 18.13 -30.90 14.23
CA GLY A 524 18.21 -32.33 13.94
C GLY A 524 17.42 -32.83 12.72
N LEU A 525 16.64 -31.97 12.04
CA LEU A 525 15.77 -32.38 10.94
C LEU A 525 15.90 -31.45 9.73
N LEU A 526 16.26 -32.03 8.58
CA LEU A 526 16.41 -31.32 7.32
C LEU A 526 15.57 -31.99 6.22
N LEU A 527 14.88 -31.18 5.42
CA LEU A 527 14.19 -31.62 4.23
C LEU A 527 15.03 -31.31 2.99
N ARG A 528 15.01 -32.20 2.00
CA ARG A 528 15.69 -32.02 0.71
C ARG A 528 14.73 -32.26 -0.45
N GLN A 529 14.75 -31.37 -1.44
CA GLN A 529 13.93 -31.51 -2.65
C GLN A 529 14.35 -32.78 -3.41
N GLN A 530 13.37 -33.63 -3.73
CA GLN A 530 13.58 -34.81 -4.57
C GLN A 530 13.14 -34.55 -6.01
N SER A 531 13.81 -35.21 -6.95
CA SER A 531 13.49 -35.22 -8.38
C SER A 531 12.10 -35.83 -8.63
N ALA A 532 11.33 -35.29 -9.57
CA ALA A 532 9.91 -35.61 -9.76
C ALA A 532 9.57 -37.09 -10.09
N ASN A 533 10.56 -37.92 -10.47
CA ASN A 533 10.35 -39.29 -10.95
C ASN A 533 10.82 -40.41 -10.01
N THR A 534 11.18 -40.11 -8.75
CA THR A 534 11.64 -41.15 -7.82
C THR A 534 10.53 -41.55 -6.85
N PRO A 535 10.18 -42.86 -6.73
CA PRO A 535 9.24 -43.33 -5.72
C PRO A 535 9.72 -42.99 -4.32
N MET A 536 8.81 -42.56 -3.45
CA MET A 536 9.11 -42.20 -2.05
C MET A 536 8.12 -42.93 -1.15
N ASP A 537 8.61 -43.85 -0.31
CA ASP A 537 7.81 -44.43 0.77
C ASP A 537 7.87 -43.49 1.98
N THR A 538 6.76 -42.79 2.22
CA THR A 538 6.61 -41.84 3.32
C THR A 538 5.70 -42.38 4.43
N THR A 539 5.13 -43.57 4.23
CA THR A 539 4.13 -44.14 5.15
C THR A 539 4.76 -44.81 6.37
N SER A 540 6.04 -45.19 6.27
CA SER A 540 6.85 -45.79 7.33
C SER A 540 7.54 -44.76 8.25
N VAL A 541 7.45 -43.45 7.95
CA VAL A 541 8.13 -42.38 8.71
C VAL A 541 7.14 -41.64 9.61
N SER A 542 7.39 -41.67 10.92
CA SER A 542 6.66 -40.91 11.94
C SER A 542 7.58 -39.90 12.62
N LEU A 543 7.15 -38.65 12.70
CA LEU A 543 7.89 -37.54 13.32
C LEU A 543 7.20 -37.05 14.58
N GLN A 544 7.97 -36.82 15.64
CA GLN A 544 7.45 -36.34 16.90
C GLN A 544 7.95 -34.92 17.20
N PHE A 545 7.02 -34.01 17.50
CA PHE A 545 7.30 -32.63 17.89
C PHE A 545 6.69 -32.33 19.26
N THR A 546 7.45 -31.63 20.09
CA THR A 546 6.94 -31.09 21.36
C THR A 546 6.82 -29.58 21.26
N VAL A 547 5.63 -29.05 21.57
CA VAL A 547 5.28 -27.63 21.39
C VAL A 547 4.80 -27.01 22.71
N GLY A 548 4.88 -25.68 22.82
CA GLY A 548 4.49 -24.97 24.04
C GLY A 548 2.98 -25.03 24.32
N LEU A 549 2.14 -24.77 23.31
CA LEU A 549 0.68 -24.83 23.41
C LEU A 549 0.09 -25.50 22.17
N LEU A 550 -0.61 -26.62 22.35
CA LEU A 550 -1.14 -27.43 21.24
C LEU A 550 -2.24 -26.67 20.46
N ALA A 551 -3.06 -25.89 21.16
CA ALA A 551 -4.14 -25.10 20.57
C ALA A 551 -3.67 -24.06 19.54
N ASP A 552 -2.50 -23.44 19.74
CA ASP A 552 -1.95 -22.46 18.79
C ASP A 552 -1.40 -23.16 17.53
N VAL A 553 -0.88 -24.37 17.68
CA VAL A 553 -0.44 -25.19 16.54
C VAL A 553 -1.64 -25.66 15.72
N ALA A 554 -2.69 -26.17 16.37
CA ALA A 554 -3.93 -26.57 15.72
C ALA A 554 -4.55 -25.41 14.90
N ARG A 555 -4.59 -24.19 15.49
CA ARG A 555 -5.06 -22.98 14.80
C ARG A 555 -4.20 -22.63 13.58
N ARG A 556 -2.87 -22.69 13.70
CA ARG A 556 -1.94 -22.41 12.58
C ARG A 556 -2.02 -23.45 11.47
N LEU A 557 -2.27 -24.70 11.81
CA LEU A 557 -2.46 -25.79 10.84
C LEU A 557 -3.86 -25.78 10.21
N GLY A 558 -4.79 -24.98 10.72
CA GLY A 558 -6.16 -24.86 10.19
C GLY A 558 -7.09 -26.01 10.63
N LEU A 559 -6.79 -26.65 11.77
CA LEU A 559 -7.61 -27.73 12.34
C LEU A 559 -8.72 -27.09 13.19
N GLY A 560 -9.97 -27.57 13.03
CA GLY A 560 -11.18 -26.98 13.62
C GLY A 560 -11.21 -26.93 15.15
N LYS A 561 -12.22 -26.23 15.72
CA LYS A 561 -12.38 -25.94 17.17
C LYS A 561 -12.44 -27.15 18.12
N GLU A 562 -12.50 -28.37 17.58
CA GLU A 562 -12.63 -29.62 18.36
C GLU A 562 -11.37 -30.00 19.16
N HIS A 563 -10.21 -29.41 18.86
CA HIS A 563 -8.92 -29.78 19.49
C HIS A 563 -8.46 -28.76 20.55
N SER A 564 -9.40 -28.09 21.22
CA SER A 564 -9.13 -27.02 22.21
C SER A 564 -9.04 -27.51 23.66
N SER A 565 -8.60 -28.74 23.90
CA SER A 565 -8.43 -29.23 25.27
C SER A 565 -7.12 -28.68 25.88
N ARG A 566 -7.18 -28.31 27.17
CA ARG A 566 -6.01 -27.90 27.98
C ARG A 566 -5.28 -29.10 28.59
N ASN A 567 -5.57 -30.33 28.14
CA ASN A 567 -4.99 -31.54 28.72
C ASN A 567 -3.52 -31.71 28.24
N PRO A 568 -2.52 -31.66 29.14
CA PRO A 568 -1.11 -31.80 28.78
C PRO A 568 -0.73 -33.20 28.26
N ARG A 569 -1.65 -34.19 28.34
CA ARG A 569 -1.45 -35.54 27.79
C ARG A 569 -2.00 -35.74 26.38
N GLU A 570 -2.61 -34.71 25.78
CA GLU A 570 -3.18 -34.81 24.44
C GLU A 570 -2.09 -34.80 23.36
N VAL A 571 -2.18 -35.77 22.43
CA VAL A 571 -1.27 -35.89 21.28
C VAL A 571 -2.11 -35.68 20.02
N LEU A 572 -1.72 -34.69 19.22
CA LEU A 572 -2.33 -34.42 17.92
C LEU A 572 -1.55 -35.17 16.84
N GLU A 573 -2.22 -35.99 16.04
CA GLU A 573 -1.63 -36.69 14.90
C GLU A 573 -2.14 -36.10 13.59
N VAL A 574 -1.24 -35.64 12.73
CA VAL A 574 -1.55 -35.07 11.40
C VAL A 574 -0.65 -35.65 10.33
N LYS A 575 -1.00 -35.44 9.05
CA LYS A 575 -0.16 -35.80 7.91
C LYS A 575 0.55 -34.58 7.34
N ASP A 576 1.84 -34.70 7.07
CA ASP A 576 2.58 -33.68 6.32
C ASP A 576 2.21 -33.72 4.82
N PRO A 577 2.60 -32.72 4.00
CA PRO A 577 2.27 -32.67 2.58
C PRO A 577 2.83 -33.82 1.73
N ASP A 578 3.80 -34.58 2.26
CA ASP A 578 4.39 -35.75 1.62
C ASP A 578 3.79 -37.06 2.17
N GLY A 579 2.86 -37.02 3.13
CA GLY A 579 2.13 -38.16 3.67
C GLY A 579 2.68 -38.77 4.97
N ARG A 580 3.73 -38.17 5.57
CA ARG A 580 4.33 -38.65 6.83
C ARG A 580 3.41 -38.42 8.00
N THR A 581 3.43 -39.33 8.98
CA THR A 581 2.73 -39.10 10.25
C THR A 581 3.52 -38.11 11.09
N VAL A 582 2.86 -37.07 11.60
CA VAL A 582 3.45 -36.08 12.51
C VAL A 582 2.64 -36.04 13.80
N ARG A 583 3.26 -36.50 14.88
CA ARG A 583 2.71 -36.51 16.25
C ARG A 583 3.19 -35.29 17.00
N ILE A 584 2.26 -34.53 17.56
CA ILE A 584 2.52 -33.25 18.22
C ILE A 584 2.03 -33.37 19.67
N SER A 585 2.95 -33.27 20.63
CA SER A 585 2.66 -33.28 22.06
C SER A 585 2.90 -31.91 22.69
N GLN A 586 2.17 -31.59 23.75
CA GLN A 586 2.39 -30.36 24.52
C GLN A 586 3.46 -30.57 25.60
N ARG A 587 4.29 -29.57 25.85
CA ARG A 587 5.24 -29.56 26.98
C ARG A 587 4.45 -29.46 28.29
N GLY A 588 4.56 -30.46 29.17
CA GLY A 588 3.90 -30.46 30.48
C GLY A 588 4.46 -29.37 31.40
N ALA A 589 3.61 -28.75 32.21
CA ALA A 589 4.05 -27.87 33.30
C ALA A 589 4.50 -28.74 34.48
N GLY A 590 5.81 -28.96 34.62
CA GLY A 590 6.40 -29.67 35.75
C GLY A 590 7.53 -30.61 35.35
N ASN A 591 8.77 -30.14 35.53
CA ASN A 591 9.90 -30.86 36.17
C ASN A 591 11.18 -30.04 35.98
N GLU A 592 11.33 -28.97 36.77
CA GLU A 592 12.62 -28.65 37.36
C GLU A 592 12.73 -29.52 38.62
N SER A 593 13.72 -30.43 38.63
CA SER A 593 14.23 -31.27 39.72
C SER A 593 14.17 -32.76 39.38
N GLU A 594 15.28 -33.29 38.85
CA GLU A 594 16.02 -34.37 39.50
C GLU A 594 17.33 -34.60 38.74
N VAL A 595 18.42 -34.29 39.44
CA VAL A 595 19.78 -34.75 39.16
C VAL A 595 19.79 -36.27 39.27
N TYR A 596 20.39 -36.96 38.31
CA TYR A 596 21.27 -38.11 38.58
C TYR A 596 22.15 -38.37 37.35
N ASP A 597 23.44 -38.07 37.51
CA ASP A 597 24.59 -38.73 36.86
C ASP A 597 24.80 -40.07 37.60
N PRO A 598 25.21 -41.20 36.99
CA PRO A 598 26.23 -41.32 35.94
C PRO A 598 25.81 -42.03 34.64
#